data_AF-A0A970QU20-F1
#
_entry.id   AF-A0A970QU20-F1
#
_cell.length_a   1.000
_cell.length_b   1.000
_cell.length_c   1.000
_cell.angle_alpha   90.00
_cell.angle_beta   90.00
_cell.angle_gamma   90.00
#
_symmetry.space_group_name_H-M   'P 1'
#
loop_
_entity.id
_entity.type
_entity.pdbx_description
1 polymer ?
#
loop_
_entity_poly.entity_id
_entity_poly.type
_entity_poly.pdbx_seq_one_letter_code
_entity_poly.pdbx_strand_id
1 'polypeptide(L)'
;MIGIGTWLCHVDTMLFRGDAKIKIFDDGGKYGFDLDVNDLDIPDIAVKDIVEEGDTLTAVATTSMLPNKEIPITLTFDGDTVNGSLKVPFVGKVKLKNGKKIAD
;
A
#
# COMPACT_ATOMS: atom_id res chain seq x y z
N MET A 1 -1.13 14.84 -5.81
CA MET A 1 -0.98 13.45 -5.34
C MET A 1 -1.48 13.38 -3.91
N ILE A 2 -2.50 12.56 -3.68
CA ILE A 2 -3.09 12.30 -2.37
C ILE A 2 -2.30 11.23 -1.62
N GLY A 3 -2.38 11.23 -0.29
CA GLY A 3 -1.83 10.14 0.50
C GLY A 3 -0.30 10.08 0.60
N ILE A 4 0.43 11.09 0.13
CA ILE A 4 1.89 11.18 0.33
C ILE A 4 2.20 11.17 1.83
N GLY A 5 3.16 10.33 2.21
CA GLY A 5 3.61 10.10 3.57
C GLY A 5 3.86 8.64 3.86
N THR A 6 4.27 8.37 5.10
CA THR A 6 4.45 7.01 5.62
C THR A 6 3.28 6.64 6.52
N TRP A 7 2.68 5.49 6.25
CA TRP A 7 1.48 4.99 6.89
C TRP A 7 1.75 3.66 7.57
N LEU A 8 1.48 3.58 8.87
CA LEU A 8 1.54 2.34 9.65
C LEU A 8 0.16 1.68 9.67
N CYS A 9 0.05 0.50 9.10
CA CYS A 9 -1.18 -0.28 9.05
C CYS A 9 -1.02 -1.59 9.81
N HIS A 10 -1.90 -1.84 10.78
CA HIS A 10 -1.97 -3.14 11.42
C HIS A 10 -2.73 -4.12 10.51
N VAL A 11 -2.12 -5.26 10.23
CA VAL A 11 -2.68 -6.31 9.39
C VAL A 11 -2.91 -7.56 10.25
N ASP A 12 -4.17 -7.98 10.33
CA ASP A 12 -4.57 -9.24 10.97
C ASP A 12 -5.32 -10.10 9.94
N THR A 13 -4.60 -11.04 9.37
CA THR A 13 -5.13 -12.06 8.47
C THR A 13 -4.75 -13.44 8.98
N MET A 14 -5.40 -14.48 8.46
CA MET A 14 -5.12 -15.86 8.87
C MET A 14 -3.68 -16.31 8.58
N LEU A 15 -3.05 -15.73 7.54
CA LEU A 15 -1.70 -16.09 7.08
C LEU A 15 -0.62 -15.09 7.53
N PHE A 16 -1.03 -13.88 7.93
CA PHE A 16 -0.12 -12.81 8.29
C PHE A 16 -0.71 -11.95 9.41
N ARG A 17 0.07 -11.75 10.47
CA ARG A 17 -0.21 -10.81 11.56
C ARG A 17 1.00 -9.93 11.79
N GLY A 18 0.79 -8.63 11.83
CA GLY A 18 1.87 -7.69 12.07
C GLY A 18 1.58 -6.30 11.54
N ASP A 19 2.61 -5.47 11.55
CA ASP A 19 2.51 -4.10 11.08
C ASP A 19 3.16 -3.98 9.70
N ALA A 20 2.48 -3.25 8.82
CA ALA A 20 2.97 -2.88 7.50
C ALA A 20 3.16 -1.37 7.45
N LYS A 21 4.36 -0.92 7.12
CA LYS A 21 4.67 0.48 6.82
C LYS A 21 4.60 0.68 5.31
N ILE A 22 3.73 1.57 4.88
CA ILE A 22 3.54 1.93 3.48
C ILE A 22 4.03 3.35 3.31
N LYS A 23 5.09 3.56 2.53
CA LYS A 23 5.54 4.90 2.17
C LYS A 23 5.05 5.21 0.77
N ILE A 24 4.33 6.30 0.64
CA ILE A 24 3.82 6.83 -0.64
C ILE A 24 4.54 8.14 -0.88
N PHE A 25 5.20 8.28 -2.02
CA PHE A 25 6.02 9.46 -2.32
C PHE A 25 5.88 9.89 -3.79
N ASP A 26 6.26 11.14 -4.07
CA ASP A 26 6.36 11.66 -5.42
C ASP A 26 7.74 11.34 -6.00
N ASP A 27 7.76 10.57 -7.09
CA ASP A 27 8.93 10.24 -7.89
C ASP A 27 8.83 10.94 -9.27
N GLY A 28 9.16 12.23 -9.28
CA GLY A 28 9.24 13.02 -10.51
C GLY A 28 7.90 13.20 -11.23
N GLY A 29 6.80 13.36 -10.50
CA GLY A 29 5.45 13.49 -11.02
C GLY A 29 4.71 12.15 -11.16
N LYS A 30 5.26 11.06 -10.61
CA LYS A 30 4.61 9.75 -10.51
C LYS A 30 4.56 9.28 -9.06
N TYR A 31 3.65 8.37 -8.74
CA TYR A 31 3.66 7.74 -7.43
C TYR A 31 4.77 6.70 -7.32
N GLY A 32 5.53 6.77 -6.22
CA GLY A 32 6.38 5.72 -5.71
C GLY A 32 5.78 5.09 -4.44
N PHE A 33 5.97 3.79 -4.28
CA PHE A 33 5.50 3.02 -3.13
C PHE A 33 6.65 2.19 -2.57
N ASP A 34 6.96 2.35 -1.28
CA ASP A 34 7.79 1.40 -0.54
C ASP A 34 6.93 0.66 0.50
N LEU A 35 7.23 -0.61 0.73
CA LEU A 35 6.52 -1.45 1.68
C LEU A 35 7.51 -2.23 2.56
N ASP A 36 7.40 -2.00 3.87
CA ASP A 36 8.09 -2.75 4.92
C ASP A 36 7.02 -3.51 5.72
N VAL A 37 7.16 -4.84 5.81
CA VAL A 37 6.22 -5.71 6.51
C VAL A 37 6.97 -6.61 7.49
N ASN A 38 6.80 -6.40 8.80
CA ASN A 38 7.53 -7.16 9.84
C ASN A 38 9.05 -7.25 9.58
N ASP A 39 9.69 -6.12 9.24
CA ASP A 39 11.12 -6.03 8.94
C ASP A 39 11.52 -6.81 7.67
N LEU A 40 10.56 -7.19 6.83
CA LEU A 40 10.78 -7.66 5.47
C LEU A 40 10.57 -6.49 4.51
N ASP A 41 11.68 -5.99 3.96
CA ASP A 41 11.65 -5.06 2.84
C ASP A 41 11.16 -5.79 1.58
N ILE A 42 10.10 -5.26 0.97
CA ILE A 42 9.59 -5.75 -0.31
C ILE A 42 10.29 -4.98 -1.44
N PRO A 43 11.20 -5.61 -2.22
CA PRO A 43 11.97 -4.91 -3.23
C PRO A 43 11.15 -4.63 -4.51
N ASP A 44 11.64 -3.66 -5.28
CA ASP A 44 11.23 -3.36 -6.67
C ASP A 44 9.72 -3.17 -6.86
N ILE A 45 9.05 -2.47 -5.94
CA ILE A 45 7.63 -2.17 -6.10
C ILE A 45 7.46 -1.14 -7.21
N ALA A 46 6.81 -1.55 -8.29
CA ALA A 46 6.35 -0.64 -9.33
C ALA A 46 4.82 -0.52 -9.26
N VAL A 47 4.31 0.70 -9.36
CA VAL A 47 2.88 1.00 -9.41
C VAL A 47 2.48 1.54 -10.77
N LYS A 48 1.30 1.13 -11.23
CA LYS A 48 0.69 1.55 -12.50
C LYS A 48 -0.83 1.67 -12.35
N ASP A 49 -1.50 2.11 -13.41
CA ASP A 49 -2.95 2.26 -13.48
C ASP A 49 -3.51 3.06 -12.29
N ILE A 50 -2.82 4.16 -11.97
CA ILE A 50 -3.13 4.99 -10.81
C ILE A 50 -4.33 5.88 -11.15
N VAL A 51 -5.33 5.86 -10.28
CA VAL A 51 -6.51 6.72 -10.36
C VAL A 51 -6.76 7.35 -8.99
N GLU A 52 -6.95 8.67 -9.00
CA GLU A 52 -7.35 9.46 -7.83
C GLU A 52 -8.83 9.84 -7.99
N GLU A 53 -9.68 9.40 -7.05
CA GLU A 53 -11.09 9.76 -6.97
C GLU A 53 -11.40 10.32 -5.58
N GLY A 54 -11.42 11.65 -5.46
CA GLY A 54 -11.64 12.32 -4.18
C GLY A 54 -10.52 12.04 -3.19
N ASP A 55 -10.84 11.31 -2.13
CA ASP A 55 -9.93 10.89 -1.06
C ASP A 55 -9.39 9.47 -1.26
N THR A 56 -9.73 8.83 -2.37
CA THR A 56 -9.41 7.43 -2.66
C THR A 56 -8.40 7.32 -3.81
N LEU A 57 -7.33 6.55 -3.56
CA LEU A 57 -6.29 6.17 -4.49
C LEU A 57 -6.46 4.69 -4.85
N THR A 58 -6.61 4.40 -6.13
CA THR A 58 -6.49 3.03 -6.64
C THR A 58 -5.24 2.91 -7.50
N ALA A 59 -4.55 1.77 -7.38
CA ALA A 59 -3.36 1.48 -8.16
C ALA A 59 -3.20 -0.03 -8.35
N VAL A 60 -2.38 -0.43 -9.30
CA VAL A 60 -1.93 -1.80 -9.47
C VAL A 60 -0.43 -1.85 -9.18
N ALA A 61 -0.04 -2.60 -8.15
CA ALA A 61 1.36 -2.83 -7.82
C ALA A 61 1.89 -4.14 -8.40
N THR A 62 3.18 -4.15 -8.71
CA THR A 62 3.97 -5.32 -9.13
C THR A 62 5.29 -5.32 -8.37
N THR A 63 5.82 -6.49 -8.04
CA THR A 63 7.13 -6.65 -7.36
C THR A 63 7.83 -7.89 -7.91
N SER A 64 9.17 -7.89 -7.89
CA SER A 64 10.00 -9.03 -8.28
C SER A 64 9.74 -10.29 -7.43
N MET A 65 9.23 -10.15 -6.21
CA MET A 65 8.83 -11.28 -5.35
C MET A 65 7.61 -12.06 -5.86
N LEU A 66 6.76 -11.42 -6.67
CA LEU A 66 5.55 -12.02 -7.24
C LEU A 66 5.55 -11.83 -8.76
N PRO A 67 6.46 -12.52 -9.47
CA PRO A 67 6.67 -12.29 -10.90
C PRO A 67 5.41 -12.58 -11.71
N ASN A 68 5.11 -11.71 -12.66
CA ASN A 68 3.91 -11.77 -13.52
C ASN A 68 2.58 -11.72 -12.75
N LYS A 69 2.58 -11.19 -11.52
CA LYS A 69 1.37 -10.97 -10.74
C LYS A 69 1.17 -9.49 -10.47
N GLU A 70 -0.11 -9.12 -10.51
CA GLU A 70 -0.58 -7.80 -10.20
C GLU A 70 -1.29 -7.82 -8.85
N ILE A 71 -1.08 -6.78 -8.08
CA ILE A 71 -1.66 -6.58 -6.76
C ILE A 71 -2.51 -5.31 -6.85
N PRO A 72 -3.82 -5.44 -7.08
CA PRO A 72 -4.73 -4.30 -6.99
C PRO A 72 -4.72 -3.73 -5.56
N ILE A 73 -4.58 -2.42 -5.47
CA ILE A 73 -4.55 -1.63 -4.24
C ILE A 73 -5.67 -0.59 -4.29
N THR A 74 -6.37 -0.43 -3.18
CA THR A 74 -7.29 0.68 -2.94
C THR A 74 -6.99 1.24 -1.56
N LEU A 75 -6.71 2.53 -1.48
CA LEU A 75 -6.46 3.28 -0.25
C LEU A 75 -7.39 4.48 -0.21
N THR A 76 -8.05 4.70 0.92
CA THR A 76 -8.91 5.86 1.17
C THR A 76 -8.35 6.59 2.38
N PHE A 77 -8.06 7.88 2.21
CA PHE A 77 -7.38 8.70 3.19
C PHE A 77 -8.38 9.63 3.89
N ASP A 78 -8.30 9.73 5.21
CA ASP A 78 -9.08 10.66 6.01
C ASP A 78 -8.17 11.30 7.06
N GLY A 79 -7.64 12.48 6.72
CA GLY A 79 -6.61 13.17 7.50
C GLY A 79 -5.37 12.29 7.71
N ASP A 80 -5.02 12.04 8.97
CA ASP A 80 -3.91 11.17 9.36
C ASP A 80 -4.30 9.68 9.47
N THR A 81 -5.41 9.29 8.84
CA THR A 81 -5.85 7.90 8.78
C THR A 81 -5.97 7.37 7.37
N VAL A 82 -5.70 6.08 7.20
CA VAL A 82 -5.89 5.37 5.93
C VAL A 82 -6.63 4.06 6.16
N ASN A 83 -7.61 3.81 5.30
CA ASN A 83 -8.26 2.51 5.18
C ASN A 83 -8.02 1.98 3.77
N GLY A 84 -7.97 0.67 3.60
CA GLY A 84 -7.70 0.15 2.27
C GLY A 84 -7.80 -1.35 2.15
N SER A 85 -7.53 -1.82 0.95
CA SER A 85 -7.37 -3.24 0.71
C SER A 85 -6.41 -3.53 -0.42
N LEU A 86 -5.69 -4.64 -0.28
CA LEU A 86 -4.82 -5.20 -1.30
C LEU A 86 -5.30 -6.60 -1.62
N LYS A 87 -5.23 -6.99 -2.89
CA LYS A 87 -5.51 -8.37 -3.31
C LYS A 87 -4.20 -9.06 -3.68
N VAL A 88 -3.58 -9.69 -2.69
CA VAL A 88 -2.27 -10.33 -2.83
C VAL A 88 -2.46 -11.78 -3.33
N PRO A 89 -1.79 -12.18 -4.43
CA PRO A 89 -1.80 -13.56 -4.90
C PRO A 89 -1.41 -14.55 -3.80
N PHE A 90 -2.07 -15.71 -3.74
CA PHE A 90 -1.86 -16.79 -2.76
C PHE A 90 -2.20 -16.46 -1.29
N VAL A 91 -2.17 -15.19 -0.89
CA VAL A 91 -2.54 -14.72 0.46
C VAL A 91 -4.03 -14.35 0.53
N GLY A 92 -4.58 -13.76 -0.54
CA GLY A 92 -5.96 -13.31 -0.62
C GLY A 92 -6.13 -11.81 -0.39
N LYS A 93 -7.34 -11.40 0.03
CA LYS A 93 -7.67 -9.99 0.26
C LYS A 93 -7.18 -9.57 1.65
N VAL A 94 -6.18 -8.70 1.68
CA VAL A 94 -5.69 -8.02 2.88
C VAL A 94 -6.48 -6.72 3.05
N LYS A 95 -7.02 -6.49 4.25
CA LYS A 95 -7.70 -5.23 4.58
C LYS A 95 -6.81 -4.43 5.53
N LEU A 96 -6.59 -3.18 5.18
CA LEU A 96 -5.95 -2.19 6.04
C LEU A 96 -7.06 -1.41 6.73
N LYS A 97 -7.07 -1.38 8.05
CA LYS A 97 -8.06 -0.63 8.83
C LYS A 97 -7.36 0.29 9.80
N ASN A 98 -7.81 1.54 9.85
CA ASN A 98 -7.30 2.55 10.78
C ASN A 98 -5.77 2.69 10.72
N GLY A 99 -5.17 2.55 9.54
CA GLY A 99 -3.76 2.87 9.36
C GLY A 99 -3.51 4.32 9.74
N LYS A 100 -2.35 4.62 10.30
CA LYS A 100 -2.00 5.95 10.83
C LYS A 100 -0.83 6.54 10.08
N LYS A 101 -0.91 7.82 9.76
CA LYS A 101 0.24 8.56 9.26
C LYS A 101 1.28 8.69 10.37
N ILE A 102 2.52 8.32 10.08
CA ILE A 102 3.64 8.36 11.03
C ILE A 102 4.78 9.28 10.57
N ALA A 103 4.79 9.66 9.29
CA ALA A 103 5.70 10.66 8.72
C ALA A 103 5.11 11.27 7.45
N ASP A 104 5.57 12.47 7.10
CA ASP A 104 5.33 13.14 5.80
C ASP A 104 6.32 12.71 4.72
#